data_AF-A0A8T4Q804-F1
#
_entry.id   AF-A0A8T4Q804-F1
#
_cell.length_a   1.000
_cell.length_b   1.000
_cell.length_c   1.000
_cell.angle_alpha   90.00
_cell.angle_beta   90.00
_cell.angle_gamma   90.00
#
_symmetry.space_group_name_H-M   'P 1'
#
loop_
_entity.id
_entity.type
_entity.pdbx_description
1 polymer ?
#
loop_
_entity_poly.entity_id
_entity_poly.type
_entity_poly.pdbx_seq_one_letter_code
_entity_poly.pdbx_strand_id
1 'polypeptide(L)' 'MDALPERYLDVGKEFRKVPEIMHAWSSSGDHMFMLELLARDNDHLQDVSDRIRKIAGVTRICPAVVKEALKGEV' A
#
# COMPACT_ATOMS: atom_id res chain seq x y z
N MET A 1 0.90 -4.28 4.25
CA MET A 1 1.33 -3.05 4.94
C MET A 1 0.70 -3.05 6.32
N ASP A 2 1.46 -2.63 7.33
CA ASP A 2 1.01 -2.62 8.73
C ASP A 2 0.97 -1.20 9.28
N ALA A 3 0.08 -0.99 10.24
CA ALA A 3 -0.08 0.27 10.94
C ALA A 3 -0.18 0.03 12.46
N LEU A 4 -0.07 1.10 13.22
CA LEU A 4 -0.44 1.12 14.63
C LEU A 4 -1.96 0.88 14.75
N PRO A 5 -2.42 -0.05 15.61
CA PRO A 5 -3.84 -0.36 15.76
C PRO A 5 -4.72 0.87 16.05
N GLU A 6 -4.24 1.76 16.90
CA GLU A 6 -4.94 3.00 17.28
C GLU A 6 -5.06 4.01 16.13
N ARG A 7 -4.25 3.86 15.07
CA ARG A 7 -4.26 4.74 13.89
C ARG A 7 -4.81 4.07 12.64
N TYR A 8 -5.35 2.85 12.76
CA TYR A 8 -5.81 2.05 11.63
C TYR A 8 -6.75 2.82 10.69
N LEU A 9 -7.78 3.48 11.26
CA LEU A 9 -8.76 4.24 10.46
C LEU A 9 -8.16 5.52 9.86
N ASP A 10 -7.25 6.17 10.57
CA ASP A 10 -6.62 7.40 10.09
C ASP A 10 -5.68 7.11 8.93
N VAL A 11 -4.84 6.07 9.06
CA VAL A 11 -3.97 5.60 7.98
C VAL A 11 -4.78 5.24 6.74
N GLY A 12 -5.91 4.53 6.91
CA GLY A 12 -6.82 4.20 5.81
C GLY A 12 -7.37 5.43 5.07
N LYS A 13 -7.65 6.53 5.78
CA LYS A 13 -8.10 7.79 5.15
C LYS A 13 -7.01 8.47 4.35
N GLU A 14 -5.75 8.36 4.78
CA GLU A 14 -4.62 8.98 4.10
C GLU A 14 -4.33 8.34 2.74
N PHE A 15 -4.67 7.05 2.53
CA PHE A 15 -4.49 6.39 1.22
C PHE A 15 -5.22 7.11 0.09
N ARG A 16 -6.39 7.73 0.36
CA ARG A 16 -7.16 8.48 -0.65
C ARG A 16 -6.43 9.71 -1.18
N LYS A 17 -5.36 10.15 -0.50
CA LYS A 17 -4.52 11.28 -0.89
C LYS A 17 -3.30 10.85 -1.71
N VAL A 18 -3.09 9.54 -1.89
CA VAL A 18 -1.97 8.99 -2.64
C VAL A 18 -2.50 8.58 -4.02
N PRO A 19 -2.28 9.39 -5.08
CA PRO A 19 -2.89 9.17 -6.39
C PRO A 19 -2.43 7.87 -7.05
N GLU A 20 -1.29 7.33 -6.65
CA GLU A 20 -0.76 6.08 -7.19
C GLU A 20 -1.52 4.85 -6.67
N ILE A 21 -2.24 4.95 -5.54
CA ILE A 21 -3.04 3.85 -5.00
C ILE A 21 -4.35 3.76 -5.79
N MET A 22 -4.49 2.68 -6.56
CA MET A 22 -5.70 2.38 -7.33
C MET A 22 -6.76 1.71 -6.47
N HIS A 23 -6.32 0.76 -5.64
CA HIS A 23 -7.20 0.01 -4.75
C HIS A 23 -6.54 -0.21 -3.39
N ALA A 24 -7.37 -0.24 -2.36
CA ALA A 24 -6.94 -0.49 -0.99
C ALA A 24 -7.94 -1.41 -0.30
N TRP A 25 -7.42 -2.43 0.36
CA TRP A 25 -8.23 -3.39 1.11
C TRP A 25 -7.64 -3.58 2.51
N SER A 26 -8.53 -3.78 3.48
CA SER A 26 -8.17 -4.29 4.79
C SER A 26 -8.12 -5.81 4.78
N SER A 27 -7.18 -6.40 5.53
CA SER A 27 -7.07 -7.83 5.70
C SER A 27 -6.96 -8.22 7.16
N SER A 28 -7.47 -9.39 7.50
CA SER A 28 -7.29 -10.03 8.82
C SER A 28 -6.08 -10.96 8.86
N GLY A 29 -5.31 -11.03 7.77
CA GLY A 29 -4.10 -11.87 7.66
C GLY A 29 -2.86 -11.23 8.28
N ASP A 30 -1.69 -11.69 7.86
CA ASP A 30 -0.37 -11.26 8.39
C ASP A 30 -0.05 -9.78 8.17
N HIS A 31 -0.81 -9.12 7.30
CA HIS A 31 -0.75 -7.69 7.05
C HIS A 31 -2.12 -7.03 7.17
N MET A 32 -2.16 -5.84 7.76
CA MET A 32 -3.41 -5.10 7.99
C MET A 32 -4.02 -4.54 6.70
N PHE A 33 -3.20 -4.11 5.75
CA PHE A 33 -3.63 -3.49 4.50
C PHE A 33 -2.93 -4.08 3.28
N MET A 34 -3.69 -4.26 2.20
CA MET A 34 -3.22 -4.57 0.86
C MET A 34 -3.51 -3.37 -0.03
N LEU A 35 -2.49 -2.88 -0.72
CA LEU A 35 -2.57 -1.72 -1.58
C LEU A 35 -2.13 -2.15 -2.97
N GLU A 36 -2.97 -1.90 -3.96
CA GLU A 36 -2.59 -1.96 -5.36
C GLU A 36 -2.30 -0.55 -5.85
N LEU A 37 -1.13 -0.39 -6.46
CA LEU A 37 -0.66 0.90 -6.92
C LEU A 37 -0.03 0.80 -8.30
N LEU A 38 -0.09 1.91 -9.05
CA LEU A 38 0.54 2.02 -10.35
C LEU A 38 1.80 2.87 -10.25
N ALA A 39 2.95 2.25 -10.47
CA ALA A 39 4.25 2.91 -10.58
C ALA A 39 4.75 2.86 -12.04
N ARG A 40 5.57 3.83 -12.44
CA ARG A 40 6.09 3.92 -13.82
C ARG A 40 7.30 3.02 -14.02
N ASP A 41 8.10 2.91 -12.96
CA ASP A 41 9.33 2.15 -12.88
C ASP A 41 9.61 1.82 -11.41
N ASN A 42 10.72 1.11 -11.16
CA ASN A 42 11.11 0.70 -9.82
C ASN A 42 11.49 1.88 -8.91
N ASP A 43 12.06 2.94 -9.45
CA ASP A 43 12.45 4.11 -8.66
C ASP A 43 11.20 4.87 -8.20
N HIS A 44 10.21 5.04 -9.09
CA HIS A 44 8.90 5.59 -8.75
C HIS A 44 8.17 4.74 -7.69
N LEU A 45 8.27 3.40 -7.78
CA LEU A 45 7.72 2.51 -6.75
C LEU A 45 8.35 2.77 -5.37
N GLN A 46 9.66 2.99 -5.32
CA GLN A 46 10.34 3.29 -4.06
C GLN A 46 9.97 4.66 -3.52
N ASP A 47 9.90 5.69 -4.37
CA ASP A 47 9.46 7.03 -3.98
C ASP A 47 8.05 7.02 -3.37
N VAL A 48 7.11 6.32 -4.01
CA VAL A 48 5.73 6.15 -3.51
C VAL A 48 5.72 5.37 -2.21
N SER A 49 6.50 4.28 -2.12
CA SER A 49 6.61 3.48 -0.90
C SER A 49 7.14 4.29 0.28
N ASP A 50 8.13 5.15 0.06
CA ASP A 50 8.70 6.01 1.09
C ASP A 50 7.76 7.15 1.49
N ARG A 51 6.94 7.65 0.57
CA ARG A 51 5.85 8.58 0.89
C ARG A 51 4.80 7.93 1.78
N ILE A 52 4.37 6.70 1.45
CA ILE A 52 3.41 5.94 2.26
C ILE A 52 4.02 5.63 3.64
N ARG A 53 5.31 5.27 3.71
CA ARG A 53 6.02 5.01 4.97
C ARG A 53 6.02 6.22 5.92
N LYS A 54 5.97 7.44 5.39
CA LYS A 54 5.90 8.68 6.18
C LYS A 54 4.51 8.99 6.72
N ILE A 55 3.46 8.27 6.28
CA ILE A 55 2.13 8.41 6.84
C ILE A 55 2.18 8.02 8.32
N ALA A 56 1.74 8.94 9.16
CA ALA A 56 1.87 8.79 10.59
C ALA A 56 0.99 7.63 11.09
N GLY A 57 1.62 6.62 11.69
CA GLY A 57 0.97 5.37 12.08
C GLY A 57 1.33 4.18 11.20
N VAL A 58 1.96 4.36 10.04
CA VAL A 58 2.50 3.23 9.25
C VAL A 58 3.74 2.68 9.95
N THR A 59 3.77 1.37 10.18
CA THR A 59 4.87 0.68 10.87
C THR A 59 5.71 -0.15 9.92
N ARG A 60 5.09 -0.72 8.87
CA ARG A 60 5.78 -1.58 7.91
C ARG A 60 5.16 -1.50 6.52
N ILE A 61 6.02 -1.48 5.51
CA ILE A 61 5.64 -1.60 4.09
C ILE A 61 6.53 -2.65 3.42
N CYS A 62 5.91 -3.49 2.59
CA CYS A 62 6.54 -4.59 1.85
C CYS A 62 6.10 -4.48 0.39
N PRO A 63 6.73 -3.62 -0.43
CA PRO A 63 6.36 -3.48 -1.83
C PRO A 63 6.72 -4.76 -2.60
N ALA A 64 5.87 -5.12 -3.57
CA ALA A 64 6.07 -6.25 -4.47
C ALA A 64 5.60 -5.87 -5.87
N VAL A 65 6.29 -6.39 -6.89
CA VAL A 65 5.92 -6.21 -8.30
C VAL A 65 5.18 -7.45 -8.77
N VAL A 66 3.92 -7.28 -9.16
CA VAL A 66 3.14 -8.33 -9.82
C VAL A 66 3.71 -8.55 -11.22
N LYS A 67 4.14 -9.78 -11.53
CA LYS A 67 4.78 -10.10 -12.81
C LYS A 67 3.82 -10.65 -13.85
N GLU A 68 2.95 -11.57 -13.45
CA GLU A 68 2.00 -12.25 -14.33
C GLU A 68 0.73 -12.61 -13.56
N ALA A 69 -0.42 -12.53 -14.22
CA ALA A 69 -1.65 -13.14 -13.71
C ALA A 69 -1.71 -14.60 -14.16
N LEU A 70 -1.75 -15.51 -13.19
CA LEU A 70 -1.96 -16.93 -13.48
C LEU A 70 -3.45 -17.24 -13.75
N LYS A 71 -4.36 -16.40 -13.25
CA LYS A 71 -5.81 -16.49 -13.44
C LYS A 71 -6.47 -15.14 -13.11
N GLY A 72 -7.29 -14.62 -14.02
CA GLY A 72 -7.91 -13.30 -13.90
C GLY A 72 -7.11 -12.20 -14.62
N GLU A 73 -7.61 -10.97 -14.56
CA GLU A 73 -6.91 -9.80 -15.06
C GLU A 73 -6.02 -9.23 -13.94
N VAL A 74 -4.93 -8.56 -14.34
CA VAL A 74 -4.11 -7.72 -13.46
C VAL A 74 -4.75 -6.35 -13.36
#